data_AF-X1M5Z4-F1
#
_entry.id   AF-X1M5Z4-F1
#
_cell.length_a   1.000
_cell.length_b   1.000
_cell.length_c   1.000
_cell.angle_alpha   90.00
_cell.angle_beta   90.00
_cell.angle_gamma   90.00
#
_symmetry.space_group_name_H-M   'P 1'
#
loop_
_entity.id
_entity.type
_entity.pdbx_description
1 polymer ?
#
loop_
_entity_poly.entity_id
_entity_poly.type
_entity_poly.pdbx_seq_one_letter_code
_entity_poly.pdbx_strand_id
1 'polypeptide(L)'
;ALSDLHLGEPESVLFNSGDRLNLIDITVKKIIELSKGDKKYNSGIEQLILIGDIADLSVAPDEEAYENVKVFLTSLLDKVNIDKIIYIPGNHDHHLWVELLKKEYGKDNFRDCFP
;
A
#
# COMPACT_ATOMS: atom_id res chain seq x y z
N ALA A 1 3.40 -7.87 -8.15
CA ALA A 1 3.39 -6.39 -8.13
C ALA A 1 1.94 -5.93 -8.04
N LEU A 2 1.67 -4.83 -7.33
CA LEU A 2 0.36 -4.21 -7.16
C LEU A 2 0.49 -2.71 -7.45
N SER A 3 -0.59 -2.07 -7.88
CA SER A 3 -0.67 -0.66 -8.31
C SER A 3 -2.11 -0.17 -8.16
N ASP A 4 -2.32 1.14 -8.08
CA ASP A 4 -3.65 1.77 -8.16
C ASP A 4 -4.66 1.17 -7.17
N LEU A 5 -4.22 0.93 -5.93
CA LEU A 5 -5.09 0.37 -4.89
C LEU A 5 -6.04 1.43 -4.32
N HIS A 6 -5.64 2.71 -4.34
CA HIS A 6 -6.41 3.86 -3.83
C HIS A 6 -7.03 3.58 -2.45
N LEU A 7 -6.25 3.01 -1.54
CA LEU A 7 -6.72 2.66 -0.20
C LEU A 7 -7.05 3.93 0.57
N GLY A 8 -8.31 4.03 1.02
CA GLY A 8 -8.87 5.23 1.65
C GLY A 8 -9.94 5.94 0.83
N GLU A 9 -10.01 5.70 -0.49
CA GLU A 9 -11.04 6.34 -1.31
C GLU A 9 -12.41 5.67 -1.09
N PRO A 10 -13.46 6.38 -0.61
CA PRO A 10 -14.73 5.77 -0.23
C PRO A 10 -15.47 5.05 -1.37
N GLU A 11 -15.27 5.49 -2.60
CA GLU A 11 -15.86 4.86 -3.80
C GLU A 11 -14.96 3.74 -4.38
N SER A 12 -13.78 3.50 -3.79
CA SER A 12 -12.88 2.43 -4.21
C SER A 12 -13.42 1.06 -3.84
N VAL A 13 -13.18 0.11 -4.73
CA VAL A 13 -13.50 -1.31 -4.54
C VAL A 13 -12.77 -1.89 -3.31
N LEU A 14 -11.60 -1.35 -2.96
CA LEU A 14 -10.80 -1.81 -1.82
C LEU A 14 -11.00 -0.97 -0.56
N PHE A 15 -12.08 -0.19 -0.49
CA PHE A 15 -12.39 0.59 0.69
C PHE A 15 -12.84 -0.30 1.86
N ASN A 16 -12.26 -0.06 3.03
CA ASN A 16 -12.65 -0.73 4.26
C ASN A 16 -13.84 -0.02 4.91
N SER A 17 -15.05 -0.38 4.49
CA SER A 17 -16.30 0.13 5.09
C SER A 17 -16.61 -0.42 6.48
N GLY A 18 -15.83 -1.40 6.98
CA GLY A 18 -16.11 -2.12 8.24
C GLY A 18 -17.24 -3.16 8.13
N ASP A 19 -17.82 -3.35 6.95
CA ASP A 19 -18.88 -4.33 6.69
C ASP A 19 -18.33 -5.76 6.50
N ARG A 20 -19.19 -6.77 6.65
CA ARG A 20 -18.81 -8.21 6.66
C ARG A 20 -18.20 -8.74 5.36
N LEU A 21 -18.25 -8.02 4.25
CA LEU A 21 -17.69 -8.43 2.96
C LEU A 21 -16.76 -7.33 2.43
N ASN A 22 -15.56 -7.26 2.99
CA ASN A 22 -14.52 -6.38 2.48
C ASN A 22 -13.74 -7.09 1.35
N LEU A 23 -13.65 -6.48 0.17
CA LEU A 23 -12.88 -7.00 -0.97
C LEU A 23 -11.38 -7.03 -0.72
N ILE A 24 -10.88 -6.33 0.31
CA ILE A 24 -9.54 -6.51 0.86
C ILE A 24 -9.30 -7.98 1.23
N ASP A 25 -10.22 -8.63 1.94
CA ASP A 25 -10.04 -10.03 2.37
C ASP A 25 -9.98 -10.99 1.18
N ILE A 26 -10.82 -10.76 0.18
CA ILE A 26 -10.83 -11.54 -1.06
C ILE A 26 -9.52 -11.35 -1.83
N THR A 27 -9.04 -10.11 -1.92
CA THR A 27 -7.77 -9.76 -2.56
C THR A 27 -6.59 -10.42 -1.86
N VAL A 28 -6.53 -10.30 -0.53
CA VAL A 28 -5.49 -10.93 0.31
C VAL A 28 -5.52 -12.45 0.14
N LYS A 29 -6.71 -13.08 0.18
CA LYS A 29 -6.85 -14.52 -0.06
C LYS A 29 -6.30 -14.91 -1.43
N LYS A 30 -6.55 -14.10 -2.46
CA LYS A 30 -6.04 -14.38 -3.80
C LYS A 30 -4.52 -14.24 -3.89
N ILE A 31 -3.94 -13.25 -3.23
CA ILE A 31 -2.48 -13.10 -3.12
C ILE A 31 -1.86 -14.30 -2.41
N ILE A 32 -2.47 -14.79 -1.32
CA ILE A 32 -2.02 -15.99 -0.62
C ILE A 32 -2.04 -17.20 -1.57
N GLU A 33 -3.13 -17.41 -2.30
CA GLU A 33 -3.22 -18.49 -3.29
C GLU A 33 -2.11 -18.40 -4.34
N LEU A 34 -1.84 -17.21 -4.87
CA LEU A 34 -0.79 -17.00 -5.87
C LEU A 34 0.61 -17.17 -5.30
N SER A 35 0.84 -16.82 -4.03
CA SER A 35 2.12 -16.98 -3.34
C SER A 35 2.48 -18.44 -3.02
N LYS A 36 1.55 -19.39 -3.21
CA LYS A 36 1.79 -20.82 -3.03
C LYS A 36 2.58 -21.37 -4.22
N GLY A 37 3.82 -21.74 -3.98
CA GLY A 37 4.66 -22.45 -4.95
C GLY A 37 5.83 -21.63 -5.53
N ASP A 38 5.93 -20.34 -5.21
CA ASP A 38 6.97 -19.47 -5.79
C ASP A 38 8.37 -19.75 -5.26
N LYS A 39 8.56 -19.96 -3.95
CA LYS A 39 9.88 -20.35 -3.41
C LYS A 39 10.04 -21.85 -3.41
N LYS A 40 10.25 -22.48 -4.56
CA LYS A 40 10.87 -23.81 -4.72
C LYS A 40 10.72 -24.78 -3.50
N TYR A 41 9.51 -24.99 -2.96
CA TYR A 41 9.16 -25.75 -1.71
C TYR A 41 8.95 -25.02 -0.35
N ASN A 42 8.49 -23.76 -0.26
CA ASN A 42 7.68 -23.23 0.87
C ASN A 42 6.96 -21.92 0.46
N SER A 43 5.68 -21.75 0.79
CA SER A 43 4.87 -20.58 0.38
C SER A 43 5.44 -19.23 0.85
N GLY A 44 5.40 -18.19 0.01
CA GLY A 44 5.83 -16.82 0.36
C GLY A 44 6.16 -15.96 -0.86
N ILE A 45 6.38 -14.66 -0.66
CA ILE A 45 6.71 -13.69 -1.71
C ILE A 45 8.13 -13.17 -1.44
N GLU A 46 9.07 -13.35 -2.38
CA GLU A 46 10.41 -12.77 -2.25
C GLU A 46 10.36 -11.24 -2.29
N GLN A 47 9.59 -10.69 -3.23
CA GLN A 47 9.49 -9.26 -3.41
C GLN A 47 8.06 -8.82 -3.74
N LEU A 48 7.46 -8.03 -2.85
CA LEU A 48 6.24 -7.30 -3.14
C LEU A 48 6.60 -5.90 -3.65
N ILE A 49 6.25 -5.64 -4.91
CA ILE A 49 6.44 -4.31 -5.52
C ILE A 49 5.08 -3.61 -5.53
N LEU A 50 5.02 -2.44 -4.89
CA LEU A 50 3.88 -1.53 -4.83
C LEU A 50 4.21 -0.33 -5.74
N ILE A 51 3.50 -0.19 -6.86
CA ILE A 51 3.86 0.67 -7.98
C ILE A 51 2.87 1.83 -8.12
N GLY A 52 2.82 2.68 -7.11
CA GLY A 52 2.05 3.92 -7.14
C GLY A 52 0.58 3.77 -6.79
N ASP A 53 0.03 4.89 -6.34
CA ASP A 53 -1.38 5.12 -6.00
C ASP A 53 -1.92 4.05 -5.06
N ILE A 54 -1.14 3.76 -4.02
CA ILE A 54 -1.46 2.75 -3.01
C ILE A 54 -2.38 3.36 -1.96
N ALA A 55 -2.03 4.54 -1.46
CA ALA A 55 -2.83 5.30 -0.51
C ALA A 55 -3.47 6.48 -1.25
N ASP A 56 -4.78 6.67 -1.11
CA ASP A 56 -5.41 7.85 -1.72
C ASP A 56 -5.31 9.07 -0.82
N LEU A 57 -4.11 9.60 -0.69
CA LEU A 57 -3.85 10.81 0.12
C LEU A 57 -4.29 12.08 -0.61
N SER A 58 -4.71 12.01 -1.88
CA SER A 58 -5.08 13.21 -2.63
C SER A 58 -6.54 13.60 -2.46
N VAL A 59 -7.40 12.63 -2.14
CA VAL A 59 -8.84 12.84 -1.99
C VAL A 59 -9.33 12.49 -0.58
N ALA A 60 -8.82 11.39 0.00
CA ALA A 60 -9.26 10.95 1.32
C ALA A 60 -8.51 11.68 2.44
N PRO A 61 -9.12 11.83 3.63
CA PRO A 61 -8.39 12.26 4.83
C PRO A 61 -7.21 11.33 5.13
N ASP A 62 -6.06 11.89 5.51
CA ASP A 62 -4.84 11.12 5.79
C ASP A 62 -5.06 9.95 6.76
N GLU A 63 -5.80 10.19 7.85
CA GLU A 63 -6.11 9.16 8.84
C GLU A 63 -6.87 7.97 8.23
N GLU A 64 -7.81 8.24 7.33
CA GLU A 64 -8.62 7.23 6.66
C GLU A 64 -7.82 6.44 5.63
N ALA A 65 -7.01 7.12 4.81
CA ALA A 65 -6.09 6.50 3.87
C ALA A 65 -5.09 5.60 4.60
N TYR A 66 -4.44 6.10 5.66
CA TYR A 66 -3.47 5.33 6.43
C TYR A 66 -4.11 4.15 7.16
N GLU A 67 -5.32 4.27 7.70
CA GLU A 67 -6.00 3.14 8.34
C GLU A 67 -6.35 2.05 7.30
N ASN A 68 -6.84 2.43 6.11
CA ASN A 68 -7.10 1.47 5.04
C ASN A 68 -5.83 0.75 4.55
N VAL A 69 -4.73 1.49 4.36
CA VAL A 69 -3.41 0.93 4.03
C VAL A 69 -2.96 -0.05 5.11
N LYS A 70 -3.10 0.32 6.38
CA LYS A 70 -2.72 -0.52 7.51
C LYS A 70 -3.55 -1.79 7.57
N VAL A 71 -4.86 -1.72 7.36
CA VAL A 71 -5.74 -2.90 7.31
C VAL A 71 -5.33 -3.84 6.18
N PHE A 72 -5.09 -3.31 4.97
CA PHE A 72 -4.62 -4.12 3.84
C PHE A 72 -3.27 -4.80 4.12
N LEU A 73 -2.26 -4.02 4.52
CA LEU A 73 -0.91 -4.52 4.74
C LEU A 73 -0.85 -5.51 5.91
N THR A 74 -1.53 -5.24 7.02
CA THR A 74 -1.56 -6.17 8.16
C THR A 74 -2.26 -7.46 7.77
N SER A 75 -3.39 -7.37 7.07
CA SER A 75 -4.14 -8.55 6.59
C SER A 75 -3.31 -9.45 5.69
N LEU A 76 -2.43 -8.87 4.89
CA LEU A 76 -1.51 -9.57 3.98
C LEU A 76 -0.28 -10.13 4.73
N LEU A 77 0.41 -9.30 5.50
CA LEU A 77 1.68 -9.63 6.16
C LEU A 77 1.50 -10.66 7.28
N ASP A 78 0.33 -10.71 7.92
CA ASP A 78 0.00 -11.75 8.91
C ASP A 78 -0.12 -13.15 8.29
N LYS A 79 -0.36 -13.23 6.98
CA LYS A 79 -0.68 -14.48 6.28
C LYS A 79 0.35 -14.89 5.23
N VAL A 80 1.19 -13.96 4.78
CA VAL A 80 2.22 -14.18 3.75
C VAL A 80 3.55 -13.66 4.24
N ASN A 81 4.57 -14.52 4.26
CA ASN A 81 5.94 -14.07 4.50
C ASN A 81 6.46 -13.34 3.26
N ILE A 82 6.78 -12.06 3.42
CA ILE A 82 7.33 -11.19 2.38
C ILE A 82 8.74 -10.76 2.78
N ASP A 83 9.76 -11.09 1.98
CA ASP A 83 11.15 -10.78 2.36
C ASP A 83 11.49 -9.31 2.12
N LYS A 84 10.92 -8.71 1.07
CA LYS A 84 11.16 -7.31 0.70
C LYS A 84 9.91 -6.65 0.14
N ILE A 85 9.63 -5.45 0.61
CA ILE A 85 8.64 -4.55 0.01
C ILE A 85 9.40 -3.42 -0.70
N ILE A 86 9.09 -3.21 -1.97
CA ILE A 86 9.55 -2.04 -2.73
C ILE A 86 8.32 -1.17 -2.96
N TYR A 87 8.37 0.05 -2.48
CA TYR A 87 7.30 1.03 -2.67
C TYR A 87 7.78 2.15 -3.58
N ILE A 88 7.07 2.35 -4.68
CA ILE A 88 7.29 3.41 -5.64
C ILE A 88 6.07 4.33 -5.53
N PRO A 89 6.20 5.57 -5.01
CA PRO A 89 5.07 6.48 -4.86
C PRO A 89 4.54 6.93 -6.24
N GLY A 90 3.22 7.00 -6.35
CA GLY A 90 2.47 7.59 -7.45
C GLY A 90 2.05 9.04 -7.15
N ASN A 91 1.15 9.59 -7.97
CA ASN A 91 0.68 10.97 -7.78
C ASN A 91 -0.35 11.08 -6.67
N HIS A 92 -1.12 10.04 -6.37
CA HIS A 92 -2.08 10.06 -5.25
C HIS A 92 -1.39 9.96 -3.90
N ASP A 93 -0.19 9.38 -3.84
CA ASP A 93 0.63 9.26 -2.64
C ASP A 93 1.32 10.59 -2.26
N HIS A 94 0.77 11.73 -2.68
CA HIS A 94 1.53 12.96 -2.76
C HIS A 94 1.93 13.52 -1.37
N HIS A 95 1.11 13.30 -0.37
CA HIS A 95 1.45 13.77 0.97
C HIS A 95 2.67 13.01 1.52
N LEU A 96 2.85 11.74 1.15
CA LEU A 96 3.95 10.90 1.61
C LEU A 96 5.32 11.39 1.14
N TRP A 97 5.50 11.76 -0.13
CA TRP A 97 6.79 12.30 -0.59
C TRP A 97 7.10 13.65 0.07
N VAL A 98 6.10 14.52 0.27
CA VAL A 98 6.29 15.80 0.98
C VAL A 98 6.71 15.56 2.43
N GLU A 99 6.08 14.63 3.14
CA GLU A 99 6.46 14.25 4.50
C GLU A 99 7.87 13.67 4.57
N LEU A 100 8.24 12.79 3.63
CA LEU A 100 9.58 12.23 3.55
C LEU A 100 10.62 13.33 3.28
N LEU A 101 10.33 14.28 2.39
CA LEU A 101 11.22 15.41 2.15
C LEU A 101 11.41 16.28 3.40
N LYS A 102 10.33 16.55 4.13
CA LYS A 102 10.38 17.31 5.40
C LYS A 102 11.24 16.58 6.42
N LYS A 103 11.07 15.27 6.52
CA LYS A 103 11.78 14.43 7.48
C LYS A 103 13.28 14.30 7.17
N GLU A 104 13.62 14.04 5.91
CA GLU A 104 15.00 13.75 5.51
C GLU A 104 15.82 15.03 5.23
N TYR A 105 15.17 16.10 4.75
CA TYR A 105 15.87 17.31 4.31
C TYR A 105 15.41 18.59 5.02
N GLY A 106 14.39 18.52 5.89
CA GLY A 106 13.82 19.71 6.53
C GLY A 106 13.07 20.63 5.56
N LYS A 107 12.67 20.11 4.39
CA LYS A 107 12.06 20.88 3.29
C LYS A 107 10.69 20.34 2.94
N ASP A 108 9.73 21.22 2.69
CA ASP A 108 8.34 20.87 2.39
C ASP A 108 7.95 21.00 0.92
N ASN A 109 8.90 21.41 0.09
CA ASN A 109 8.72 21.54 -1.34
C ASN A 109 9.81 20.77 -2.08
N PHE A 110 9.40 19.90 -2.98
CA PHE A 110 10.33 19.17 -3.84
C PHE A 110 11.26 20.07 -4.65
N ARG A 111 10.77 21.26 -5.05
CA ARG A 111 11.61 22.25 -5.75
C ARG A 111 12.76 22.77 -4.91
N ASP A 112 12.69 22.63 -3.59
CA ASP A 112 13.78 23.02 -2.70
C ASP A 112 14.77 21.87 -2.49
N CYS A 113 14.40 20.64 -2.85
CA CYS A 113 15.20 19.42 -2.73
C CYS A 113 16.07 19.17 -3.98
N PHE A 114 16.94 20.12 -4.30
CA PHE A 114 18.08 19.88 -5.21
C PHE A 114 19.38 19.71 -4.41
N PRO A 115 20.30 18.83 -4.85
CA PRO A 115 21.65 18.75 -4.30
C PRO A 115 22.46 20.02 -4.53
#